data_AF-A0A4S2H5X8-F1
#
_entry.id   AF-A0A4S2H5X8-F1
#
_cell.length_a   1.000
_cell.length_b   1.000
_cell.length_c   1.000
_cell.angle_alpha   90.00
_cell.angle_beta   90.00
_cell.angle_gamma   90.00
#
_symmetry.space_group_name_H-M   'P 1'
#
loop_
_entity.id
_entity.type
_entity.pdbx_description
1 polymer ?
#
loop_
_entity_poly.entity_id
_entity_poly.type
_entity_poly.pdbx_seq_one_letter_code
_entity_poly.pdbx_strand_id
1 'polypeptide(L)' 'MAEAMSTAPEGESRAEAYARLHKGIASVVAGETSETARFATAACLLSHAFAPRYFWTGFYQVDPAKPQ' A
#
# COMPACT_ATOMS: atom_id res chain seq x y z
N MET A 1 1.68 -19.86 2.99
CA MET A 1 1.29 -18.91 4.06
C MET A 1 1.20 -17.46 3.57
N ALA A 2 1.90 -17.02 2.50
CA ALA A 2 1.69 -15.70 1.86
C ALA A 2 0.88 -15.76 0.54
N GLU A 3 0.88 -16.92 -0.14
CA GLU A 3 0.30 -17.11 -1.48
C GLU A 3 -1.25 -17.09 -1.54
N ALA A 4 -1.96 -17.03 -0.41
CA ALA A 4 -3.42 -17.23 -0.35
C ALA A 4 -4.25 -15.93 -0.22
N MET A 5 -3.64 -14.75 -0.29
CA MET A 5 -4.27 -13.51 0.21
C MET A 5 -4.37 -12.37 -0.81
N SER A 6 -4.45 -12.67 -2.11
CA SER A 6 -4.88 -11.63 -3.05
C SER A 6 -6.30 -11.20 -2.67
N THR A 7 -6.46 -9.92 -2.33
CA THR A 7 -7.77 -9.32 -2.03
C THR A 7 -8.37 -8.61 -3.25
N ALA A 8 -7.78 -8.81 -4.44
CA ALA A 8 -8.30 -8.24 -5.68
C ALA A 8 -9.64 -8.89 -6.06
N PRO A 9 -10.70 -8.10 -6.30
CA PRO A 9 -11.94 -8.59 -6.89
C PRO A 9 -11.70 -9.19 -8.28
N GLU A 10 -12.37 -10.30 -8.57
CA GLU A 10 -12.27 -10.97 -9.87
C GLU A 10 -12.88 -10.11 -10.98
N GLY A 11 -12.18 -9.99 -12.12
CA GLY A 11 -12.63 -9.20 -13.27
C GLY A 11 -12.44 -7.68 -13.14
N GLU A 12 -11.93 -7.17 -12.02
CA GLU A 12 -11.62 -5.74 -11.84
C GLU A 12 -10.51 -5.30 -12.79
N SER A 13 -10.70 -4.17 -13.48
CA SER A 13 -9.64 -3.57 -14.28
C SER A 13 -8.55 -2.95 -13.41
N ARG A 14 -7.35 -2.78 -13.96
CA ARG A 14 -6.25 -2.11 -13.26
C ARG A 14 -6.64 -0.71 -12.77
N ALA A 15 -7.41 0.04 -13.55
CA ALA A 15 -7.84 1.39 -13.19
C ALA A 15 -8.79 1.39 -11.99
N GLU A 16 -9.76 0.47 -11.98
CA GLU A 16 -10.70 0.28 -10.87
C GLU A 16 -9.96 -0.15 -9.59
N ALA A 17 -9.00 -1.08 -9.71
CA ALA A 17 -8.18 -1.51 -8.59
C ALA A 17 -7.42 -0.36 -7.93
N TYR A 18 -6.74 0.47 -8.72
CA TYR A 18 -6.04 1.64 -8.17
C TYR A 18 -7.00 2.68 -7.57
N ALA A 19 -8.17 2.91 -8.19
CA ALA A 19 -9.16 3.84 -7.66
C ALA A 19 -9.72 3.37 -6.31
N ARG A 20 -10.02 2.07 -6.17
CA ARG A 20 -10.48 1.45 -4.93
C ARG A 20 -9.40 1.50 -3.85
N LEU A 21 -8.16 1.12 -4.19
CA LEU A 21 -7.04 1.14 -3.25
C LEU A 21 -6.71 2.56 -2.78
N HIS A 22 -6.75 3.55 -3.67
CA HIS A 22 -6.55 4.94 -3.30
C HIS A 22 -7.59 5.41 -2.27
N LYS A 23 -8.88 5.12 -2.50
CA LYS A 23 -9.95 5.43 -1.55
C LYS A 23 -9.76 4.71 -0.21
N GLY A 24 -9.41 3.43 -0.25
CA GLY A 24 -9.16 2.62 0.94
C GLY A 24 -7.99 3.16 1.77
N ILE A 25 -6.84 3.39 1.14
CA ILE A 25 -5.65 3.97 1.78
C ILE A 25 -6.02 5.33 2.39
N ALA A 26 -6.62 6.23 1.61
CA ALA A 26 -7.00 7.57 2.06
C ALA A 26 -7.94 7.54 3.28
N SER A 27 -8.89 6.59 3.31
CA SER A 27 -9.80 6.41 4.44
C SER A 27 -9.08 5.93 5.70
N VAL A 28 -8.13 5.00 5.57
CA VAL A 28 -7.42 4.43 6.73
C VAL A 28 -6.42 5.44 7.30
N VAL A 29 -5.73 6.19 6.44
CA VAL A 29 -4.75 7.19 6.88
C VAL A 29 -5.36 8.53 7.30
N ALA A 30 -6.68 8.69 7.19
CA ALA A 30 -7.37 9.91 7.57
C ALA A 30 -7.17 10.20 9.06
N GLY A 31 -6.58 11.36 9.37
CA GLY A 31 -6.29 11.79 10.75
C GLY A 31 -4.99 11.23 11.36
N GLU A 32 -4.31 10.30 10.70
CA GLU A 32 -3.00 9.80 11.16
C GLU A 32 -1.94 10.90 11.04
N THR A 33 -1.16 11.19 12.06
CA THR A 33 -0.16 12.27 12.02
C THR A 33 1.25 11.77 11.69
N SER A 34 1.52 10.48 11.90
CA SER A 34 2.82 9.86 11.60
C SER A 34 2.95 9.53 10.11
N GLU A 35 3.87 10.20 9.44
CA GLU A 35 4.20 9.94 8.04
C GLU A 35 4.59 8.47 7.81
N THR A 36 5.41 7.91 8.70
CA THR A 36 5.79 6.49 8.67
C THR A 36 4.57 5.57 8.75
N ALA A 37 3.60 5.87 9.63
CA ALA A 37 2.40 5.05 9.77
C ALA A 37 1.51 5.10 8.51
N ARG A 38 1.41 6.28 7.87
CA ARG A 38 0.67 6.44 6.61
C ARG A 38 1.28 5.59 5.50
N PHE A 39 2.60 5.64 5.33
CA PHE A 39 3.29 4.86 4.29
C PHE A 39 3.35 3.37 4.58
N ALA A 40 3.50 2.96 5.85
CA ALA A 40 3.41 1.56 6.25
C ALA A 40 2.03 0.96 5.91
N THR A 41 0.96 1.70 6.19
CA THR A 41 -0.42 1.34 5.83
C THR A 41 -0.57 1.18 4.32
N ALA A 42 -0.10 2.16 3.55
CA ALA A 42 -0.18 2.10 2.09
C ALA A 42 0.56 0.88 1.52
N ALA A 43 1.78 0.60 2.00
CA ALA A 43 2.57 -0.54 1.57
C ALA A 43 1.88 -1.88 1.90
N CYS A 44 1.31 -2.01 3.10
CA CYS A 44 0.57 -3.21 3.52
C CYS A 44 -0.65 -3.48 2.61
N LEU A 45 -1.48 -2.47 2.37
CA LEU A 45 -2.68 -2.62 1.54
C LEU A 45 -2.33 -2.94 0.09
N LEU A 46 -1.30 -2.29 -0.47
CA LEU A 46 -0.83 -2.56 -1.83
C LEU A 46 -0.25 -3.97 -1.96
N SER A 47 0.53 -4.43 -0.98
CA SER A 47 1.14 -5.77 -0.98
C SER A 47 0.08 -6.87 -1.05
N HIS A 48 -0.96 -6.79 -0.21
CA HIS A 48 -2.05 -7.77 -0.24
C HIS A 48 -2.96 -7.64 -1.45
N ALA A 49 -3.17 -6.43 -1.97
CA ALA A 49 -4.04 -6.24 -3.13
C ALA A 49 -3.45 -6.83 -4.42
N PHE A 50 -2.12 -6.86 -4.53
CA PHE A 50 -1.44 -7.35 -5.72
C PHE A 50 -0.64 -8.64 -5.49
N ALA A 51 -0.79 -9.29 -4.34
CA ALA A 51 -0.23 -10.61 -4.11
C ALA A 51 -0.86 -11.64 -5.09
N PRO A 52 -0.12 -12.69 -5.49
CA PRO A 52 1.31 -12.91 -5.26
C PRO A 52 2.21 -12.25 -6.33
N ARG A 53 1.64 -11.40 -7.20
CA ARG A 53 2.33 -10.89 -8.40
C ARG A 53 3.60 -10.12 -8.09
N TYR A 54 3.60 -9.31 -7.03
CA TYR A 54 4.78 -8.56 -6.60
C TYR A 54 5.39 -9.17 -5.35
N PHE A 55 6.68 -9.44 -5.40
CA PHE A 55 7.45 -9.99 -4.28
C PHE A 55 7.74 -8.95 -3.19
N TRP A 56 7.81 -7.65 -3.54
CA TRP A 56 8.10 -6.59 -2.59
C TRP A 56 7.28 -5.34 -2.87
N THR A 57 6.87 -4.65 -1.82
CA THR A 57 6.16 -3.38 -1.87
C THR A 57 6.49 -2.58 -0.62
N GLY A 58 6.95 -1.34 -0.80
CA GLY A 58 7.39 -0.50 0.30
C GLY A 58 7.91 0.84 -0.19
N PHE A 59 8.41 1.63 0.76
CA PHE A 59 8.96 2.95 0.53
C PHE A 59 10.38 3.00 1.10
N TYR A 60 11.20 3.87 0.52
CA TYR A 60 12.47 4.29 1.10
C TYR A 60 12.32 5.74 1.55
N GLN A 61 12.84 6.04 2.74
CA GLN A 61 12.90 7.39 3.26
C GLN A 61 14.35 7.86 3.21
N VAL A 62 14.56 9.06 2.66
CA VAL A 62 15.86 9.73 2.77
C VAL A 62 16.07 10.08 4.24
N ASP A 63 17.25 9.75 4.76
CA ASP A 63 17.60 10.04 6.16
C ASP A 63 17.42 11.54 6.46
N PRO A 64 16.45 11.91 7.32
CA PRO A 64 16.16 13.31 7.63
C PRO A 64 17.27 13.99 8.44
N ALA A 65 18.20 13.22 9.04
CA ALA A 65 19.33 13.73 9.79
C ALA A 65 20.63 13.78 8.97
N LYS A 66 20.61 13.37 7.69
CA LYS A 66 21.80 13.32 6.86
C LYS A 66 22.36 14.73 6.62
N PRO A 67 23.64 15.00 6.96
CA PRO A 67 24.29 16.26 6.61
C PRO A 67 24.33 16.47 5.09
N GLN A 68 24.24 17.73 4.66
CA GLN A 68 24.35 18.12 3.24
C GLN A 68 25.76 17.93 2.70
#